data_AF-Q6BTL3-F1
#
_entry.id   AF-Q6BTL3-F1
#
_cell.length_a   1.000
_cell.length_b   1.000
_cell.length_c   1.000
_cell.angle_alpha   90.00
_cell.angle_beta   90.00
_cell.angle_gamma   90.00
#
_symmetry.space_group_name_H-M   'P 1'
#
loop_
_entity.id
_entity.type
_entity.pdbx_description
1 polymer ?
#
loop_
_entity_poly.entity_id
_entity_poly.type
_entity_poly.pdbx_seq_one_letter_code
_entity_poly.pdbx_strand_id
1 'polypeptide(L)'
;MLKAQHKSNIEKAIVIDKDFVGVLRSPDFLFSSTPYKDHLSPPTQKVVLVIPGEDEDYNSTRIKNLASVLSSELGLYSLRIKIPYDESKRSNWSNLEKGVDYIDVAVKYIANANKEVQLNLWSIIGYFDGAAMMFAWVIKQNDLYYSKCLEDRKKAIIVPNLINCCSKFYSNAFKSNNKTLFSEELEEYEYMYASVRPEESKTDIKLDFSKLCQLTNQTSVLSMYGSRDDDIGLGDCGHFTNLLNRGRYSHHLTFIPNADRYFHDVSLTKNNQLQKSSTEDLATDRIDLNNTAHEVIIDYLRPENEIQRFFSISLQGRGSSRWRSIQGISNFRDIGGWRINSPRSHDIEEYLYVKPNTIFRCATMDNISRDSGLEKLRDLGINTIFDFRTKSEAKRCVKDEELSRFGLRRIHCPFDIEEKRDPKDILGSFTNLLTSWYTYTSVYENMLVNSTDVYKKVFEFIRDEVSKGKKFVFHCSAGKDRTGIVCMLILLFMGVNKNIIAREYSLTAVGLKPEFENIRKKYLAGIGIFQKHETYAEFESNLKQGRDSWSVEKDGFDNLVSSRCETMLATLSIIDRKFGGIENYLKTYVGLTEDDLKTIYFSLIQSENTYVS
;
A
#
# COMPACT_ATOMS: atom_id res chain seq x y z
N MET A 1 -19.47 -7.11 -33.75
CA MET A 1 -18.77 -5.81 -33.84
C MET A 1 -18.58 -5.12 -32.48
N LEU A 2 -19.59 -5.05 -31.58
CA LEU A 2 -19.44 -4.47 -30.23
C LEU A 2 -18.39 -5.15 -29.32
N LYS A 3 -18.26 -6.49 -29.35
CA LYS A 3 -17.22 -7.22 -28.59
C LYS A 3 -15.77 -6.92 -29.06
N ALA A 4 -15.58 -6.48 -30.31
CA ALA A 4 -14.26 -6.13 -30.83
C ALA A 4 -13.84 -4.70 -30.44
N GLN A 5 -14.81 -3.77 -30.30
CA GLN A 5 -14.57 -2.41 -29.80
C GLN A 5 -14.28 -2.36 -28.28
N HIS A 6 -14.79 -3.31 -27.49
CA HIS A 6 -14.46 -3.37 -26.06
C HIS A 6 -13.02 -3.85 -25.79
N LYS A 7 -12.50 -4.80 -26.58
CA LYS A 7 -11.10 -5.25 -26.45
C LYS A 7 -10.08 -4.19 -26.87
N SER A 8 -10.42 -3.27 -27.79
CA SER A 8 -9.50 -2.23 -28.27
C SER A 8 -9.23 -1.09 -27.27
N ASN A 9 -9.97 -1.04 -26.16
CA ASN A 9 -9.83 0.03 -25.16
C ASN A 9 -9.12 -0.41 -23.86
N ILE A 10 -8.87 -1.72 -23.67
CA ILE A 10 -8.17 -2.23 -22.48
C ILE A 10 -6.72 -1.76 -22.46
N GLU A 11 -6.05 -1.81 -23.62
CA GLU A 11 -4.71 -1.28 -23.83
C GLU A 11 -4.79 -0.05 -24.73
N LYS A 12 -4.21 1.05 -24.25
CA LYS A 12 -4.15 2.31 -24.99
C LYS A 12 -2.69 2.70 -25.19
N ALA A 13 -2.27 2.84 -26.44
CA ALA A 13 -1.01 3.50 -26.75
C ALA A 13 -1.09 4.97 -26.30
N ILE A 14 -0.09 5.41 -25.56
CA ILE A 14 -0.01 6.78 -25.04
C ILE A 14 1.31 7.43 -25.47
N VAL A 15 1.22 8.71 -25.79
CA VAL A 15 2.39 9.58 -25.91
C VAL A 15 2.60 10.21 -24.54
N ILE A 16 3.75 9.92 -23.94
CA ILE A 16 4.13 10.39 -22.60
C ILE A 16 4.77 11.77 -22.71
N ASP A 17 5.75 11.92 -23.61
CA ASP A 17 6.35 13.21 -23.98
C ASP A 17 7.01 13.13 -25.37
N LYS A 18 6.61 13.99 -26.31
CA LYS A 18 7.11 14.01 -27.70
C LYS A 18 7.21 12.61 -28.34
N ASP A 19 8.41 12.03 -28.42
CA ASP A 19 8.73 10.74 -29.03
C ASP A 19 8.79 9.58 -28.00
N PHE A 20 8.58 9.89 -26.71
CA PHE A 20 8.52 8.91 -25.64
C PHE A 20 7.09 8.36 -25.53
N VAL A 21 6.95 7.07 -25.80
CA VAL A 21 5.67 6.38 -25.89
C VAL A 21 5.60 5.20 -24.92
N GLY A 22 4.37 4.81 -24.60
CA GLY A 22 4.09 3.63 -23.81
C GLY A 22 2.72 3.04 -24.11
N VAL A 23 2.39 1.96 -23.43
CA VAL A 23 1.05 1.37 -23.44
C VAL A 23 0.52 1.37 -22.01
N LEU A 24 -0.61 2.05 -21.80
CA LEU A 24 -1.37 1.99 -20.57
C LEU A 24 -2.43 0.90 -20.69
N ARG A 25 -2.36 -0.10 -19.82
CA ARG A 25 -3.41 -1.11 -19.65
C ARG A 25 -4.28 -0.76 -18.44
N SER A 26 -5.59 -0.78 -18.66
CA SER A 26 -6.61 -0.60 -17.62
C SER A 26 -7.14 -1.94 -17.09
N PRO A 27 -7.63 -2.01 -15.83
CA PRO A 27 -8.18 -3.23 -15.24
C PRO A 27 -9.29 -3.86 -16.08
N ASP A 28 -9.22 -5.19 -16.27
CA ASP A 28 -10.15 -5.96 -17.10
C ASP A 28 -11.60 -5.84 -16.60
N PHE A 29 -11.77 -5.65 -15.29
CA PHE A 29 -13.05 -5.40 -14.62
C PHE A 29 -13.86 -4.28 -15.28
N LEU A 30 -13.20 -3.22 -15.74
CA LEU A 30 -13.87 -2.05 -16.34
C LEU A 30 -14.51 -2.33 -17.71
N PHE A 31 -14.14 -3.44 -18.35
CA PHE A 31 -14.55 -3.78 -19.71
C PHE A 31 -15.41 -5.05 -19.77
N SER A 32 -15.61 -5.74 -18.65
CA SER A 32 -16.54 -6.85 -18.55
C SER A 32 -17.95 -6.36 -18.20
N SER A 33 -18.97 -6.95 -18.84
CA SER A 33 -20.37 -6.76 -18.48
C SER A 33 -20.77 -7.55 -17.22
N THR A 34 -19.98 -8.55 -16.83
CA THR A 34 -20.24 -9.47 -15.71
C THR A 34 -18.96 -9.71 -14.89
N PRO A 35 -18.27 -8.66 -14.42
CA PRO A 35 -16.91 -8.78 -13.91
C PRO A 35 -16.78 -9.68 -12.68
N TYR A 36 -17.79 -9.71 -11.81
CA TYR A 36 -17.80 -10.59 -10.64
C TYR A 36 -17.94 -12.07 -11.02
N LYS A 37 -18.79 -12.39 -12.02
CA LYS A 37 -18.92 -13.74 -12.56
C LYS A 37 -17.63 -14.21 -13.24
N ASP A 38 -16.93 -13.28 -13.89
CA ASP A 38 -15.66 -13.55 -14.58
C ASP A 38 -14.46 -13.61 -13.60
N HIS A 39 -14.70 -13.53 -12.29
CA HIS A 39 -13.68 -13.54 -11.23
C HIS A 39 -12.62 -12.43 -11.37
N LEU A 40 -12.98 -11.28 -11.93
CA LEU A 40 -12.08 -10.15 -12.12
C LEU A 40 -11.97 -9.31 -10.84
N SER A 41 -10.76 -8.91 -10.47
CA SER A 41 -10.53 -7.99 -9.36
C SER A 41 -11.01 -6.57 -9.69
N PRO A 42 -11.74 -5.91 -8.78
CA PRO A 42 -12.18 -4.52 -8.98
C PRO A 42 -11.03 -3.56 -9.25
N PRO A 43 -11.25 -2.51 -10.05
CA PRO A 43 -10.22 -1.56 -10.41
C PRO A 43 -9.70 -0.83 -9.18
N THR A 44 -8.39 -0.82 -9.03
CA THR A 44 -7.69 -0.05 -8.00
C THR A 44 -7.35 1.34 -8.53
N GLN A 45 -6.78 2.20 -7.69
CA GLN A 45 -6.10 3.43 -8.14
C GLN A 45 -4.58 3.26 -8.19
N LYS A 46 -4.09 2.02 -8.25
CA LYS A 46 -2.67 1.69 -8.22
C LYS A 46 -2.20 1.41 -9.65
N VAL A 47 -1.04 1.95 -10.02
CA VAL A 47 -0.39 1.66 -11.29
C VAL A 47 1.00 1.06 -11.09
N VAL A 48 1.31 0.09 -11.93
CA VAL A 48 2.63 -0.55 -12.05
C VAL A 48 3.34 0.02 -13.27
N LEU A 49 4.49 0.66 -13.07
CA LEU A 49 5.36 1.06 -14.16
C LEU A 49 6.27 -0.12 -14.52
N VAL A 50 6.25 -0.56 -15.77
CA VAL A 50 7.09 -1.66 -16.25
C VAL A 50 8.16 -1.11 -17.19
N ILE A 51 9.41 -1.39 -16.84
CA ILE A 51 10.61 -0.92 -17.51
C ILE A 51 11.31 -2.16 -18.10
N PRO A 52 11.21 -2.40 -19.41
CA PRO A 52 11.92 -3.49 -20.06
C PRO A 52 13.42 -3.23 -20.04
N GLY A 53 14.20 -4.26 -20.34
CA GLY A 53 15.62 -4.06 -20.62
C GLY A 53 15.91 -3.60 -22.05
N GLU A 54 17.15 -3.20 -22.34
CA GLU A 54 17.54 -2.69 -23.68
C GLU A 54 17.20 -3.66 -24.82
N ASP A 55 17.39 -4.96 -24.59
CA ASP A 55 17.14 -6.02 -25.59
C ASP A 55 15.71 -6.59 -25.56
N GLU A 56 14.82 -6.04 -24.72
CA GLU A 56 13.45 -6.52 -24.60
C GLU A 56 12.42 -5.51 -25.13
N ASP A 57 11.57 -5.98 -26.03
CA ASP A 57 10.41 -5.21 -26.46
C ASP A 57 9.45 -5.00 -25.26
N TYR A 58 9.14 -3.76 -24.93
CA TYR A 58 8.12 -3.36 -23.96
C TYR A 58 6.71 -3.97 -24.22
N ASN A 59 6.48 -4.52 -25.41
CA ASN A 59 5.29 -5.23 -25.84
C ASN A 59 5.53 -6.73 -26.14
N SER A 60 6.61 -7.31 -25.59
CA SER A 60 6.88 -8.74 -25.62
C SER A 60 5.72 -9.55 -25.02
N THR A 61 5.60 -10.82 -25.43
CA THR A 61 4.57 -11.73 -24.91
C THR A 61 4.64 -11.85 -23.39
N ARG A 62 5.86 -11.95 -22.84
CA ARG A 62 6.12 -11.96 -21.39
C ARG A 62 5.50 -10.75 -20.68
N ILE A 63 5.87 -9.54 -21.08
CA ILE A 63 5.40 -8.32 -20.41
C ILE A 63 3.89 -8.12 -20.60
N LYS A 64 3.34 -8.48 -21.78
CA LYS A 64 1.89 -8.45 -22.01
C LYS A 64 1.12 -9.41 -21.09
N ASN A 65 1.64 -10.62 -20.91
CA ASN A 65 1.05 -11.60 -20.01
C ASN A 65 1.09 -11.10 -18.56
N LEU A 66 2.21 -10.54 -18.10
CA LEU A 66 2.30 -9.89 -16.78
C LEU A 66 1.25 -8.79 -16.62
N ALA A 67 1.16 -7.87 -17.58
CA ALA A 67 0.18 -6.78 -17.56
C ALA A 67 -1.27 -7.32 -17.50
N SER A 68 -1.55 -8.43 -18.20
CA SER A 68 -2.85 -9.08 -18.16
C SER A 68 -3.18 -9.65 -16.78
N VAL A 69 -2.25 -10.37 -16.14
CA VAL A 69 -2.51 -10.95 -14.80
C VAL A 69 -2.59 -9.89 -13.70
N LEU A 70 -1.77 -8.83 -13.78
CA LEU A 70 -1.89 -7.66 -12.89
C LEU A 70 -3.28 -7.02 -12.97
N SER A 71 -3.82 -6.96 -14.18
CA SER A 71 -5.13 -6.40 -14.49
C SER A 71 -6.29 -7.27 -13.99
N SER A 72 -6.28 -8.57 -14.31
CA SER A 72 -7.38 -9.48 -13.99
C SER A 72 -7.37 -9.91 -12.52
N GLU A 73 -6.22 -10.23 -11.94
CA GLU A 73 -6.13 -10.78 -10.59
C GLU A 73 -6.02 -9.72 -9.49
N LEU A 74 -5.37 -8.59 -9.76
CA LEU A 74 -5.12 -7.56 -8.75
C LEU A 74 -5.84 -6.23 -9.04
N GLY A 75 -6.50 -6.10 -10.21
CA GLY A 75 -7.18 -4.87 -10.59
C GLY A 75 -6.24 -3.68 -10.75
N LEU A 76 -4.95 -3.94 -11.05
CA LEU A 76 -3.92 -2.91 -11.17
C LEU A 76 -3.87 -2.37 -12.60
N TYR A 77 -3.64 -1.07 -12.72
CA TYR A 77 -3.21 -0.48 -13.98
C TYR A 77 -1.74 -0.86 -14.24
N SER A 78 -1.34 -0.96 -15.50
CA SER A 78 0.09 -1.06 -15.85
C SER A 78 0.46 -0.12 -16.97
N LEU A 79 1.57 0.60 -16.81
CA LEU A 79 2.17 1.43 -17.84
C LEU A 79 3.47 0.77 -18.29
N ARG A 80 3.51 0.27 -19.52
CA ARG A 80 4.70 -0.27 -20.15
C ARG A 80 5.35 0.83 -20.98
N ILE A 81 6.62 1.14 -20.73
CA ILE A 81 7.30 2.25 -21.43
C ILE A 81 8.34 1.73 -22.41
N LYS A 82 8.44 2.39 -23.56
CA LYS A 82 9.55 2.17 -24.49
C LYS A 82 10.62 3.21 -24.21
N ILE A 83 11.73 2.81 -23.60
CA ILE A 83 12.88 3.71 -23.43
C ILE A 83 13.55 3.88 -24.81
N PRO A 84 13.64 5.12 -25.33
CA PRO A 84 14.34 5.36 -26.59
C PRO A 84 15.83 5.03 -26.45
N TYR A 85 16.29 4.08 -27.24
CA TYR A 85 17.70 3.67 -27.24
C TYR A 85 18.42 4.20 -28.48
N ASP A 86 19.65 4.68 -28.29
CA ASP A 86 20.55 5.01 -29.39
C ASP A 86 21.36 3.76 -29.74
N GLU A 87 20.92 3.02 -30.78
CA GLU A 87 21.56 1.78 -31.21
C GLU A 87 23.03 1.96 -31.60
N SER A 88 23.45 3.19 -31.98
CA SER A 88 24.85 3.50 -32.28
C SER A 88 25.75 3.54 -31.03
N LYS A 89 25.14 3.45 -29.83
CA LYS A 89 25.78 3.55 -28.52
C LYS A 89 25.44 2.36 -27.62
N ARG A 90 25.19 1.18 -28.20
CA ARG A 90 25.10 -0.09 -27.47
C ARG A 90 26.29 -0.18 -26.51
N SER A 91 26.00 -0.36 -25.21
CA SER A 91 26.95 -0.39 -24.07
C SER A 91 27.50 0.94 -23.53
N ASN A 92 26.94 2.11 -23.88
CA ASN A 92 27.38 3.38 -23.29
C ASN A 92 26.57 3.77 -22.04
N TRP A 93 27.30 4.07 -20.96
CA TRP A 93 26.87 4.77 -19.74
C TRP A 93 25.80 5.87 -19.94
N SER A 94 25.94 6.66 -21.01
CA SER A 94 25.02 7.74 -21.37
C SER A 94 23.57 7.28 -21.57
N ASN A 95 23.32 6.03 -21.94
CA ASN A 95 21.96 5.53 -22.19
C ASN A 95 21.24 5.18 -20.88
N LEU A 96 21.95 4.65 -19.88
CA LEU A 96 21.38 4.35 -18.56
C LEU A 96 20.96 5.62 -17.82
N GLU A 97 21.80 6.66 -17.82
CA GLU A 97 21.46 7.95 -17.20
C GLU A 97 20.25 8.62 -17.87
N LYS A 98 20.17 8.59 -19.19
CA LYS A 98 18.99 9.06 -19.94
C LYS A 98 17.74 8.23 -19.62
N GLY A 99 17.89 6.91 -19.47
CA GLY A 99 16.82 6.02 -19.04
C GLY A 99 16.19 6.45 -17.70
N VAL A 100 17.02 6.86 -16.74
CA VAL A 100 16.55 7.41 -15.45
C VAL A 100 15.68 8.66 -15.64
N ASP A 101 16.03 9.53 -16.57
CA ASP A 101 15.24 10.74 -16.84
C ASP A 101 13.90 10.37 -17.51
N TYR A 102 13.86 9.38 -18.41
CA TYR A 102 12.60 8.87 -18.98
C TYR A 102 11.69 8.25 -17.92
N ILE A 103 12.24 7.55 -16.92
CA ILE A 103 11.46 7.08 -15.77
C ILE A 103 10.82 8.27 -15.04
N ASP A 104 11.58 9.33 -14.78
CA ASP A 104 11.06 10.54 -14.13
C ASP A 104 9.91 11.18 -14.94
N VAL A 105 10.05 11.26 -16.27
CA VAL A 105 8.96 11.74 -17.15
C VAL A 105 7.73 10.83 -17.07
N ALA A 106 7.90 9.51 -17.13
CA ALA A 106 6.79 8.55 -17.04
C ALA A 106 6.06 8.63 -15.69
N VAL A 107 6.81 8.78 -14.60
CA VAL A 107 6.25 8.93 -13.25
C VAL A 107 5.49 10.26 -13.11
N LYS A 108 6.03 11.36 -13.63
CA LYS A 108 5.33 12.65 -13.68
C LYS A 108 4.08 12.57 -14.55
N TYR A 109 4.13 11.84 -15.66
CA TYR A 109 2.94 11.56 -16.47
C TYR A 109 1.89 10.84 -15.64
N ILE A 110 2.23 9.75 -14.94
CA ILE A 110 1.30 9.02 -14.05
C ILE A 110 0.67 9.97 -13.01
N ALA A 111 1.48 10.79 -12.35
CA ALA A 111 1.02 11.72 -11.31
C ALA A 111 0.04 12.78 -11.86
N ASN A 112 0.19 13.15 -13.13
CA ASN A 112 -0.64 14.15 -13.81
C ASN A 112 -1.72 13.53 -14.72
N ALA A 113 -1.70 12.20 -14.92
CA ALA A 113 -2.53 11.52 -15.89
C ALA A 113 -3.98 11.44 -15.38
N ASN A 114 -4.87 11.97 -16.21
CA ASN A 114 -6.33 11.81 -16.16
C ASN A 114 -7.05 12.48 -14.97
N LYS A 115 -7.85 13.52 -15.26
CA LYS A 115 -8.71 14.18 -14.25
C LYS A 115 -9.79 13.25 -13.69
N GLU A 116 -10.14 12.18 -14.41
CA GLU A 116 -11.22 11.27 -14.04
C GLU A 116 -10.79 10.22 -12.98
N VAL A 117 -9.57 9.67 -13.08
CA VAL A 117 -9.03 8.67 -12.15
C VAL A 117 -7.60 9.03 -11.78
N GLN A 118 -7.41 9.51 -10.55
CA GLN A 118 -6.09 9.78 -9.99
C GLN A 118 -5.36 8.46 -9.73
N LEU A 119 -4.28 8.20 -10.49
CA LEU A 119 -3.45 7.00 -10.34
C LEU A 119 -2.30 7.26 -9.36
N ASN A 120 -1.98 6.25 -8.56
CA ASN A 120 -0.88 6.24 -7.59
C ASN A 120 0.16 5.24 -8.07
N LEU A 121 1.38 5.70 -8.34
CA LEU A 121 2.50 4.82 -8.64
C LEU A 121 2.75 3.91 -7.43
N TRP A 122 2.49 2.62 -7.62
CA TRP A 122 2.46 1.65 -6.53
C TRP A 122 3.59 0.64 -6.60
N SER A 123 4.01 0.31 -7.82
CA SER A 123 5.15 -0.55 -8.08
C SER A 123 5.93 -0.09 -9.31
N ILE A 124 7.24 -0.31 -9.30
CA ILE A 124 8.05 -0.31 -10.51
C ILE A 124 8.62 -1.72 -10.69
N ILE A 125 8.52 -2.26 -11.89
CA ILE A 125 9.10 -3.56 -12.29
C ILE A 125 10.14 -3.26 -13.35
N GLY A 126 11.40 -3.57 -13.05
CA GLY A 126 12.50 -3.45 -14.00
C GLY A 126 13.02 -4.81 -14.42
N TYR A 127 13.30 -4.98 -15.71
CA TYR A 127 14.01 -6.14 -16.24
C TYR A 127 15.45 -5.74 -16.59
N PHE A 128 16.42 -6.55 -16.19
CA PHE A 128 17.84 -6.38 -16.55
C PHE A 128 18.41 -4.98 -16.17
N ASP A 129 18.88 -4.23 -17.15
CA ASP A 129 19.30 -2.84 -17.08
C ASP A 129 18.14 -1.86 -16.82
N GLY A 130 16.91 -2.18 -17.23
CA GLY A 130 15.71 -1.46 -16.78
C GLY A 130 15.55 -1.46 -15.25
N ALA A 131 15.92 -2.56 -14.57
CA ALA A 131 16.00 -2.59 -13.11
C ALA A 131 17.18 -1.76 -12.55
N ALA A 132 18.31 -1.71 -13.24
CA ALA A 132 19.41 -0.83 -12.87
C ALA A 132 19.01 0.66 -12.95
N MET A 133 18.31 1.05 -14.01
CA MET A 133 17.74 2.40 -14.16
C MET A 133 16.71 2.71 -13.06
N MET A 134 15.83 1.75 -12.74
CA MET A 134 14.90 1.87 -11.61
C MET A 134 15.63 2.14 -10.29
N PHE A 135 16.70 1.39 -9.99
CA PHE A 135 17.49 1.59 -8.77
C PHE A 135 18.19 2.94 -8.72
N ALA A 136 18.77 3.39 -9.84
CA ALA A 136 19.36 4.73 -9.91
C ALA A 136 18.31 5.84 -9.74
N TRP A 137 17.12 5.68 -10.33
CA TRP A 137 16.02 6.61 -10.16
C TRP A 137 15.55 6.69 -8.70
N VAL A 138 15.35 5.55 -8.02
CA VAL A 138 14.88 5.57 -6.63
C VAL A 138 15.91 6.13 -5.67
N ILE A 139 17.22 5.99 -5.95
CA ILE A 139 18.28 6.67 -5.19
C ILE A 139 18.11 8.19 -5.29
N LYS A 140 17.87 8.74 -6.49
CA LYS A 140 17.59 10.18 -6.67
C LYS A 140 16.35 10.62 -5.87
N GLN A 141 15.28 9.83 -5.88
CA GLN A 141 14.08 10.12 -5.10
C GLN A 141 14.31 10.05 -3.58
N ASN A 142 15.17 9.14 -3.13
CA ASN A 142 15.54 9.02 -1.72
C ASN A 142 16.39 10.22 -1.26
N ASP A 143 17.31 10.70 -2.10
CA ASP A 143 18.07 11.94 -1.85
C ASP A 143 17.12 13.15 -1.73
N LEU A 144 16.09 13.26 -2.59
CA LEU A 144 15.03 14.28 -2.44
C LEU A 144 14.25 14.11 -1.12
N TYR A 145 13.88 12.88 -0.79
CA TYR A 145 13.13 12.56 0.42
C TYR A 145 13.90 12.94 1.69
N TYR A 146 15.22 12.76 1.72
CA TYR A 146 16.09 13.18 2.82
C TYR A 146 16.76 14.54 2.57
N SER A 147 16.27 15.36 1.63
CA SER A 147 16.79 16.72 1.44
C SER A 147 16.49 17.61 2.65
N LYS A 148 17.43 18.51 2.96
CA LYS A 148 17.21 19.61 3.92
C LYS A 148 16.30 20.70 3.36
N CYS A 149 16.22 20.81 2.03
CA CYS A 149 15.33 21.75 1.34
C CYS A 149 13.90 21.21 1.29
N LEU A 150 12.94 21.98 1.82
CA LEU A 150 11.53 21.58 1.82
C LEU A 150 10.96 21.39 0.41
N GLU A 151 11.31 22.26 -0.53
CA GLU A 151 10.83 22.18 -1.92
C GLU A 151 11.33 20.94 -2.65
N ASP A 152 12.51 20.43 -2.29
CA ASP A 152 13.00 19.15 -2.81
C ASP A 152 12.23 17.98 -2.19
N ARG A 153 11.98 18.01 -0.87
CA ARG A 153 11.20 16.97 -0.19
C ARG A 153 9.78 16.83 -0.76
N LYS A 154 9.15 17.94 -1.12
CA LYS A 154 7.81 17.96 -1.74
C LYS A 154 7.78 17.25 -3.11
N LYS A 155 8.93 17.19 -3.82
CA LYS A 155 9.05 16.53 -5.12
C LYS A 155 9.34 15.03 -5.01
N ALA A 156 9.77 14.55 -3.84
CA ALA A 156 10.18 13.17 -3.65
C ALA A 156 9.01 12.19 -3.86
N ILE A 157 9.22 11.19 -4.71
CA ILE A 157 8.23 10.14 -4.99
C ILE A 157 8.68 8.84 -4.35
N ILE A 158 7.89 8.35 -3.39
CA ILE A 158 8.15 7.08 -2.72
C ILE A 158 7.28 6.00 -3.32
N VAL A 159 7.92 4.98 -3.88
CA VAL A 159 7.26 3.81 -4.44
C VAL A 159 7.26 2.69 -3.39
N PRO A 160 6.09 2.17 -2.98
CA PRO A 160 6.02 1.12 -1.96
C PRO A 160 6.73 -0.18 -2.35
N ASN A 161 6.68 -0.55 -3.64
CA ASN A 161 7.18 -1.83 -4.14
C ASN A 161 8.14 -1.63 -5.32
N LEU A 162 9.33 -2.21 -5.24
CA LEU A 162 10.23 -2.34 -6.39
C LEU A 162 10.42 -3.82 -6.70
N ILE A 163 10.46 -4.16 -7.97
CA ILE A 163 10.68 -5.53 -8.44
C ILE A 163 11.86 -5.53 -9.40
N ASN A 164 12.93 -6.17 -8.98
CA ASN A 164 14.16 -6.38 -9.72
C ASN A 164 14.12 -7.76 -10.38
N CYS A 165 13.93 -7.80 -11.70
CA CYS A 165 14.00 -9.02 -12.48
C CYS A 165 15.38 -9.09 -13.16
N CYS A 166 16.29 -9.88 -12.59
CA CYS A 166 17.57 -10.21 -13.21
C CYS A 166 18.50 -9.00 -13.50
N SER A 167 18.65 -8.03 -12.58
CA SER A 167 19.63 -6.95 -12.73
C SER A 167 21.05 -7.35 -12.32
N LYS A 168 22.06 -6.85 -13.06
CA LYS A 168 23.48 -6.96 -12.72
C LYS A 168 23.91 -5.87 -11.72
N PHE A 169 24.80 -6.21 -10.80
CA PHE A 169 25.21 -5.31 -9.72
C PHE A 169 26.50 -4.56 -10.07
N TYR A 170 26.55 -3.26 -9.76
CA TYR A 170 27.77 -2.45 -9.78
C TYR A 170 27.87 -1.52 -8.56
N SER A 171 29.06 -1.37 -7.98
CA SER A 171 29.35 -0.29 -7.03
C SER A 171 30.85 0.02 -6.96
N ASN A 172 31.19 1.29 -6.75
CA ASN A 172 32.58 1.71 -6.52
C ASN A 172 33.08 1.34 -5.11
N ALA A 173 32.19 1.21 -4.12
CA ALA A 173 32.54 0.97 -2.72
C ALA A 173 33.05 -0.45 -2.44
N PHE A 174 32.63 -1.44 -3.25
CA PHE A 174 33.05 -2.83 -3.10
C PHE A 174 34.41 -3.14 -3.74
N LYS A 175 35.02 -2.19 -4.46
CA LYS A 175 36.39 -2.34 -5.00
C LYS A 175 37.49 -2.28 -3.92
N SER A 176 37.19 -1.85 -2.70
CA SER A 176 38.22 -1.53 -1.69
C SER A 176 38.16 -2.33 -0.38
N ASN A 177 37.10 -3.11 -0.10
CA ASN A 177 36.95 -3.78 1.20
C ASN A 177 36.73 -5.30 1.08
N ASN A 178 37.81 -6.05 1.35
CA ASN A 178 37.88 -7.53 1.44
C ASN A 178 37.24 -8.14 2.70
N LYS A 179 36.16 -7.57 3.24
CA LYS A 179 35.53 -8.10 4.47
C LYS A 179 34.03 -8.26 4.32
N THR A 180 33.62 -9.48 4.01
CA THR A 180 32.24 -9.96 4.03
C THR A 180 31.94 -10.55 5.41
N LEU A 181 30.79 -10.21 6.00
CA LEU A 181 30.25 -10.84 7.22
C LEU A 181 29.37 -12.05 6.83
N PHE A 182 29.51 -13.14 7.56
CA PHE A 182 29.06 -14.49 7.21
C PHE A 182 27.78 -14.95 7.95
N SER A 183 26.91 -15.69 7.25
CA SER A 183 26.42 -17.02 7.69
C SER A 183 26.01 -17.85 6.46
N GLU A 184 26.43 -19.13 6.42
CA GLU A 184 26.04 -20.11 5.40
C GLU A 184 24.77 -20.83 5.85
N GLU A 185 23.63 -20.54 5.23
CA GLU A 185 22.45 -21.41 5.12
C GLU A 185 21.36 -20.63 4.33
N LEU A 186 21.20 -20.93 3.03
CA LEU A 186 20.11 -20.41 2.20
C LEU A 186 18.93 -21.40 2.29
N GLU A 187 18.23 -21.40 3.42
CA GLU A 187 16.89 -21.99 3.51
C GLU A 187 15.84 -20.89 3.71
N GLU A 188 14.65 -21.13 3.16
CA GLU A 188 13.47 -20.27 3.02
C GLU A 188 13.12 -19.35 4.22
N TYR A 189 13.87 -18.28 4.53
CA TYR A 189 13.42 -17.29 5.52
C TYR A 189 13.85 -15.84 5.24
N GLU A 190 13.01 -14.92 5.75
CA GLU A 190 12.87 -13.46 5.54
C GLU A 190 14.14 -12.59 5.73
N TYR A 191 15.30 -13.17 6.05
CA TYR A 191 16.58 -12.49 6.13
C TYR A 191 17.69 -13.43 5.65
N MET A 192 18.30 -13.10 4.51
CA MET A 192 19.50 -13.80 4.06
C MET A 192 20.59 -12.76 3.83
N TYR A 193 21.71 -12.92 4.52
CA TYR A 193 22.96 -12.32 4.08
C TYR A 193 23.60 -13.33 3.12
N ALA A 194 23.94 -12.89 1.92
CA ALA A 194 24.59 -13.77 0.96
C ALA A 194 26.12 -13.66 1.14
N SER A 195 26.79 -14.80 1.34
CA SER A 195 28.24 -14.88 1.25
C SER A 195 28.66 -14.71 -0.20
N VAL A 196 29.22 -13.54 -0.53
CA VAL A 196 29.70 -13.24 -1.88
C VAL A 196 31.22 -13.28 -1.89
N ARG A 197 31.80 -14.13 -2.73
CA ARG A 197 33.24 -14.06 -3.05
C ARG A 197 33.46 -12.81 -3.90
N PRO A 198 34.57 -12.06 -3.71
CA PRO A 198 34.93 -10.97 -4.60
C PRO A 198 35.30 -11.55 -5.97
N GLU A 199 34.30 -11.83 -6.79
CA GLU A 199 34.46 -12.02 -8.22
C GLU A 199 34.30 -10.64 -8.86
N GLU A 200 35.17 -10.32 -9.82
CA GLU A 200 34.98 -9.13 -10.65
C GLU A 200 33.66 -9.30 -11.41
N SER A 201 32.61 -8.63 -10.94
CA SER A 201 31.40 -8.45 -11.74
C SER A 201 31.82 -7.86 -13.09
N LYS A 202 31.72 -8.66 -14.15
CA LYS A 202 31.92 -8.23 -15.53
C LYS A 202 30.67 -7.48 -15.99
N THR A 203 30.41 -6.34 -15.35
CA THR A 203 29.28 -5.48 -15.69
C THR A 203 29.78 -4.19 -16.34
N ASP A 204 29.12 -3.81 -17.43
CA ASP A 204 29.34 -2.52 -18.10
C ASP A 204 28.53 -1.39 -17.44
N ILE A 205 27.65 -1.72 -16.49
CA ILE A 205 26.87 -0.76 -15.70
C ILE A 205 27.83 -0.03 -14.74
N LYS A 206 27.87 1.30 -14.75
CA LYS A 206 28.70 2.10 -13.81
C LYS A 206 27.89 2.88 -12.77
N LEU A 207 26.65 2.46 -12.50
CA LEU A 207 25.71 3.16 -11.60
C LEU A 207 26.04 2.74 -10.17
N ASP A 208 26.43 3.69 -9.31
CA ASP A 208 26.78 3.33 -7.93
C ASP A 208 25.54 3.05 -7.08
N PHE A 209 25.32 1.77 -6.79
CA PHE A 209 24.20 1.30 -5.97
C PHE A 209 24.51 1.28 -4.47
N SER A 210 25.66 1.79 -4.02
CA SER A 210 26.05 1.82 -2.60
C SER A 210 24.99 2.47 -1.70
N LYS A 211 24.24 3.45 -2.21
CA LYS A 211 23.16 4.14 -1.49
C LYS A 211 21.86 3.34 -1.34
N LEU A 212 21.73 2.15 -1.93
CA LEU A 212 20.51 1.34 -1.78
C LEU A 212 20.23 0.95 -0.33
N CYS A 213 21.28 0.83 0.50
CA CYS A 213 21.12 0.61 1.94
C CYS A 213 20.49 1.78 2.70
N GLN A 214 20.42 2.97 2.09
CA GLN A 214 19.86 4.19 2.68
C GLN A 214 18.42 4.45 2.22
N LEU A 215 17.84 3.58 1.38
CA LEU A 215 16.46 3.75 0.95
C LEU A 215 15.52 3.84 2.16
N THR A 216 14.48 4.64 2.03
CA THR A 216 13.41 4.71 3.04
C THR A 216 12.79 3.34 3.30
N ASN A 217 12.51 3.04 4.56
CA ASN A 217 11.84 1.79 4.96
C ASN A 217 10.42 1.67 4.40
N GLN A 218 9.86 2.73 3.81
CA GLN A 218 8.55 2.71 3.15
C GLN A 218 8.54 1.92 1.82
N THR A 219 9.72 1.64 1.26
CA THR A 219 9.93 0.88 0.03
C THR A 219 10.45 -0.51 0.35
N SER A 220 9.77 -1.54 -0.13
CA SER A 220 10.21 -2.95 -0.09
C SER A 220 10.61 -3.42 -1.49
N VAL A 221 11.60 -4.29 -1.56
CA VAL A 221 12.12 -4.78 -2.85
C VAL A 221 11.98 -6.29 -2.97
N LEU A 222 11.38 -6.76 -4.08
CA LEU A 222 11.48 -8.13 -4.54
C LEU A 222 12.64 -8.22 -5.53
N SER A 223 13.53 -9.19 -5.38
CA SER A 223 14.53 -9.53 -6.39
C SER A 223 14.35 -10.98 -6.82
N MET A 224 14.28 -11.18 -8.13
CA MET A 224 14.01 -12.47 -8.75
C MET A 224 15.06 -12.77 -9.81
N TYR A 225 15.63 -13.97 -9.73
CA TYR A 225 16.71 -14.43 -10.61
C TYR A 225 16.46 -15.86 -11.10
N GLY A 226 16.96 -16.20 -12.28
CA GLY A 226 17.08 -17.60 -12.69
C GLY A 226 18.15 -18.30 -11.86
N SER A 227 17.89 -19.52 -11.40
CA SER A 227 18.88 -20.29 -10.62
C SER A 227 20.04 -20.85 -11.46
N ARG A 228 19.94 -20.78 -12.79
CA ARG A 228 20.95 -21.28 -13.73
C ARG A 228 21.16 -20.29 -14.86
N ASP A 229 21.78 -19.17 -14.52
CA ASP A 229 22.16 -18.15 -15.48
C ASP A 229 23.69 -18.05 -15.61
N ASP A 230 24.18 -18.06 -16.84
CA ASP A 230 25.61 -17.97 -17.14
C ASP A 230 26.10 -16.50 -17.24
N ASP A 231 25.19 -15.53 -17.42
CA ASP A 231 25.50 -14.11 -17.64
C ASP A 231 25.46 -13.27 -16.36
N ILE A 232 24.60 -13.64 -15.41
CA ILE A 232 24.34 -12.97 -14.14
C ILE A 232 24.84 -13.89 -13.04
N GLY A 233 25.96 -13.51 -12.43
CA GLY A 233 26.57 -14.31 -11.38
C GLY A 233 25.74 -14.27 -10.10
N LEU A 234 25.84 -15.33 -9.29
CA LEU A 234 25.29 -15.34 -7.92
C LEU A 234 25.86 -14.20 -7.05
N GLY A 235 27.03 -13.67 -7.40
CA GLY A 235 27.59 -12.48 -6.76
C GLY A 235 26.70 -11.23 -6.91
N ASP A 236 26.09 -11.03 -8.08
CA ASP A 236 25.23 -9.86 -8.34
C ASP A 236 24.00 -9.86 -7.43
N CYS A 237 23.31 -11.01 -7.33
CA CYS A 237 22.15 -11.12 -6.44
C CYS A 237 22.54 -11.01 -4.96
N GLY A 238 23.71 -11.52 -4.58
CA GLY A 238 24.19 -11.42 -3.20
C GLY A 238 24.50 -9.98 -2.78
N HIS A 239 25.11 -9.18 -3.65
CA HIS A 239 25.37 -7.77 -3.38
C HIS A 239 24.08 -6.95 -3.21
N PHE A 240 23.10 -7.12 -4.10
CA PHE A 240 21.80 -6.46 -3.95
C PHE A 240 21.12 -6.87 -2.64
N THR A 241 21.12 -8.17 -2.32
CA THR A 241 20.52 -8.69 -1.08
C THR A 241 21.12 -8.02 0.15
N ASN A 242 22.45 -7.97 0.23
CA ASN A 242 23.14 -7.38 1.37
C ASN A 242 22.86 -5.87 1.52
N LEU A 243 22.71 -5.12 0.42
CA LEU A 243 22.39 -3.69 0.48
C LEU A 243 20.91 -3.41 0.74
N LEU A 244 20.01 -4.22 0.19
CA LEU A 244 18.56 -3.98 0.27
C LEU A 244 17.96 -4.47 1.58
N ASN A 245 18.63 -5.40 2.28
CA ASN A 245 18.26 -5.88 3.60
C ASN A 245 18.49 -4.83 4.69
N ARG A 246 17.52 -3.92 4.85
CA ARG A 246 17.51 -2.79 5.79
C ARG A 246 16.63 -3.05 7.02
N GLY A 247 16.21 -4.30 7.23
CA GLY A 247 15.25 -4.71 8.27
C GLY A 247 14.13 -5.60 7.72
N ARG A 248 13.23 -6.03 8.61
CA ARG A 248 12.19 -7.02 8.28
C ARG A 248 11.39 -6.61 7.06
N TYR A 249 11.22 -7.53 6.12
CA TYR A 249 10.42 -7.33 4.91
C TYR A 249 10.87 -6.17 4.00
N SER A 250 12.08 -5.63 4.19
CA SER A 250 12.63 -4.59 3.33
C SER A 250 13.13 -5.14 1.99
N HIS A 251 13.48 -6.43 1.95
CA HIS A 251 13.91 -7.15 0.75
C HIS A 251 13.43 -8.61 0.79
N HIS A 252 13.11 -9.16 -0.37
CA HIS A 252 12.83 -10.58 -0.58
C HIS A 252 13.60 -11.04 -1.82
N LEU A 253 14.42 -12.08 -1.69
CA LEU A 253 15.13 -12.72 -2.79
C LEU A 253 14.46 -14.06 -3.10
N THR A 254 14.22 -14.33 -4.37
CA THR A 254 13.72 -15.62 -4.84
C THR A 254 14.38 -16.04 -6.15
N PHE A 255 14.46 -17.34 -6.37
CA PHE A 255 15.03 -17.93 -7.57
C PHE A 255 13.98 -18.75 -8.30
N ILE A 256 13.92 -18.60 -9.63
CA ILE A 256 13.14 -19.51 -10.48
C ILE A 256 13.98 -20.77 -10.75
N PRO A 257 13.55 -21.95 -10.29
CA PRO A 257 14.34 -23.18 -10.41
C PRO A 257 14.62 -23.54 -11.87
N ASN A 258 15.85 -23.97 -12.15
CA ASN A 258 16.35 -24.36 -13.47
C ASN A 258 16.26 -23.31 -14.57
N ALA A 259 15.98 -22.05 -14.25
CA ALA A 259 15.75 -21.02 -15.24
C ALA A 259 16.98 -20.16 -15.53
N ASP A 260 17.09 -19.67 -16.77
CA ASP A 260 17.97 -18.56 -17.14
C ASP A 260 17.36 -17.18 -16.76
N ARG A 261 18.07 -16.09 -17.08
CA ARG A 261 17.64 -14.71 -16.84
C ARG A 261 16.38 -14.28 -17.60
N TYR A 262 16.00 -15.00 -18.65
CA TYR A 262 14.74 -14.79 -19.38
C TYR A 262 13.59 -15.64 -18.82
N PHE A 263 13.88 -16.43 -17.78
CA PHE A 263 13.01 -17.41 -17.16
C PHE A 263 12.61 -18.55 -18.10
N HIS A 264 13.56 -19.03 -18.92
CA HIS A 264 13.40 -20.27 -19.67
C HIS A 264 14.14 -21.43 -18.99
N ASP A 265 13.56 -22.63 -18.99
CA ASP A 265 14.17 -23.82 -18.41
C ASP A 265 15.42 -24.25 -19.20
N VAL A 266 16.57 -24.30 -18.53
CA VAL A 266 17.85 -24.72 -19.11
C VAL A 266 18.26 -26.15 -18.75
N SER A 267 17.44 -26.90 -17.99
CA SER A 267 17.72 -28.30 -17.63
C SER A 267 17.69 -29.24 -18.84
N LEU A 268 16.84 -28.96 -19.84
CA LEU A 268 16.66 -29.81 -21.02
C LEU A 268 17.75 -29.65 -22.09
N THR A 269 18.49 -28.54 -22.09
CA THR A 269 19.51 -28.27 -23.12
C THR A 269 20.81 -29.07 -22.95
N LYS A 270 21.08 -29.66 -21.77
CA LYS A 270 22.28 -30.49 -21.54
C LYS A 270 22.17 -31.92 -22.08
N ASN A 271 20.97 -32.46 -22.28
CA ASN A 271 20.80 -33.84 -22.78
C ASN A 271 20.82 -33.96 -24.31
N ASN A 272 20.63 -32.87 -25.05
CA ASN A 272 20.52 -32.88 -26.52
C ASN A 272 21.79 -32.40 -27.27
N GLN A 273 22.94 -32.26 -26.60
CA GLN A 273 24.21 -31.89 -27.27
C GLN A 273 24.84 -33.02 -28.12
N LEU A 274 24.11 -34.08 -28.45
CA LEU A 274 24.61 -35.16 -29.32
C LEU A 274 24.12 -35.13 -30.77
N GLN A 275 23.24 -34.20 -31.17
CA GLN A 275 22.88 -34.04 -32.58
C GLN A 275 22.62 -32.58 -32.93
N LYS A 276 23.54 -31.95 -33.66
CA LYS A 276 23.26 -30.72 -34.42
C LYS A 276 23.62 -30.92 -35.88
N SER A 277 22.60 -30.92 -36.74
CA SER A 277 22.74 -30.51 -38.14
C SER A 277 22.04 -29.17 -38.34
N SER A 278 22.67 -28.34 -39.14
CA SER A 278 22.30 -27.01 -39.60
C SER A 278 20.88 -26.91 -40.18
N THR A 279 20.09 -25.94 -39.70
CA THR A 279 19.40 -24.90 -40.51
C THR A 279 18.68 -23.92 -39.58
N GLU A 280 18.52 -22.69 -40.06
CA GLU A 280 18.01 -21.49 -39.41
C GLU A 280 16.55 -21.63 -38.94
N ASP A 281 16.35 -21.60 -37.62
CA ASP A 281 15.24 -20.98 -36.87
C ASP A 281 15.42 -21.43 -35.41
N LEU A 282 16.09 -20.61 -34.59
CA LEU A 282 16.29 -20.89 -33.16
C LEU A 282 14.99 -20.60 -32.37
N ALA A 283 13.93 -21.35 -32.67
CA ALA A 283 12.88 -21.59 -31.69
C ALA A 283 13.52 -22.41 -30.57
N THR A 284 13.82 -21.78 -29.44
CA THR A 284 14.43 -22.48 -28.32
C THR A 284 13.42 -23.50 -27.79
N ASP A 285 13.74 -24.79 -27.86
CA ASP A 285 13.05 -25.93 -27.22
C ASP A 285 13.03 -25.84 -25.67
N ARG A 286 13.07 -24.63 -25.10
CA ARG A 286 13.11 -24.37 -23.66
C ARG A 286 11.69 -24.13 -23.17
N ILE A 287 11.35 -24.72 -22.03
CA ILE A 287 10.06 -24.49 -21.37
C ILE A 287 10.03 -23.06 -20.85
N ASP A 288 8.98 -22.31 -21.17
CA ASP A 288 8.76 -20.95 -20.68
C ASP A 288 8.25 -20.98 -19.22
N LEU A 289 9.06 -20.49 -18.28
CA LEU A 289 8.75 -20.40 -16.85
C LEU A 289 8.31 -18.99 -16.43
N ASN A 290 8.00 -18.10 -17.38
CA ASN A 290 7.56 -16.74 -17.06
C ASN A 290 6.23 -16.70 -16.31
N ASN A 291 5.36 -17.69 -16.47
CA ASN A 291 4.14 -17.78 -15.66
C ASN A 291 4.46 -17.97 -14.18
N THR A 292 5.43 -18.81 -13.84
CA THR A 292 5.91 -18.97 -12.46
C THR A 292 6.53 -17.67 -11.93
N ALA A 293 7.32 -16.97 -12.76
CA ALA A 293 7.87 -15.66 -12.41
C ALA A 293 6.77 -14.60 -12.18
N HIS A 294 5.70 -14.62 -12.98
CA HIS A 294 4.55 -13.74 -12.79
C HIS A 294 3.77 -14.08 -11.51
N GLU A 295 3.57 -15.35 -11.20
CA GLU A 295 2.93 -15.78 -9.95
C GLU A 295 3.66 -15.23 -8.73
N VAL A 296 5.00 -15.30 -8.71
CA VAL A 296 5.83 -14.68 -7.66
C VAL A 296 5.58 -13.17 -7.53
N ILE A 297 5.51 -12.45 -8.67
CA ILE A 297 5.24 -11.00 -8.69
C ILE A 297 3.83 -10.72 -8.16
N ILE A 298 2.83 -11.47 -8.62
CA ILE A 298 1.44 -11.32 -8.19
C ILE A 298 1.36 -11.57 -6.69
N ASP A 299 1.94 -12.65 -6.19
CA ASP A 299 1.91 -13.00 -4.77
C ASP A 299 2.61 -11.94 -3.93
N TYR A 300 3.77 -11.41 -4.37
CA TYR A 300 4.44 -10.32 -3.68
C TYR A 300 3.58 -9.05 -3.60
N LEU A 301 2.85 -8.72 -4.67
CA LEU A 301 1.94 -7.57 -4.73
C LEU A 301 0.56 -7.87 -4.12
N ARG A 302 0.31 -9.09 -3.64
CA ARG A 302 -0.95 -9.41 -2.98
C ARG A 302 -1.12 -8.55 -1.72
N PRO A 303 -2.28 -7.94 -1.54
CA PRO A 303 -2.61 -7.06 -0.41
C PRO A 303 -2.32 -7.65 0.96
N GLU A 304 -2.50 -8.97 1.13
CA GLU A 304 -2.23 -9.73 2.34
C GLU A 304 -0.73 -9.79 2.66
N ASN A 305 0.11 -9.79 1.62
CA ASN A 305 1.56 -9.72 1.75
C ASN A 305 2.02 -8.26 1.91
N GLU A 306 1.44 -7.32 1.16
CA GLU A 306 1.75 -5.87 1.29
C GLU A 306 1.51 -5.35 2.72
N ILE A 307 0.40 -5.76 3.34
CA ILE A 307 0.06 -5.35 4.70
C ILE A 307 1.03 -5.91 5.73
N GLN A 308 1.55 -7.14 5.56
CA GLN A 308 2.55 -7.70 6.47
C GLN A 308 3.84 -6.88 6.41
N ARG A 309 4.30 -6.53 5.20
CA ARG A 309 5.48 -5.65 5.03
C ARG A 309 5.24 -4.30 5.70
N PHE A 310 4.07 -3.68 5.47
CA PHE A 310 3.74 -2.40 6.10
C PHE A 310 3.61 -2.49 7.62
N PHE A 311 3.04 -3.57 8.14
CA PHE A 311 2.84 -3.78 9.57
C PHE A 311 4.18 -3.76 10.29
N SER A 312 5.22 -4.41 9.74
CA SER A 312 6.56 -4.41 10.32
C SER A 312 7.14 -3.00 10.49
N ILE A 313 6.94 -2.13 9.50
CA ILE A 313 7.36 -0.72 9.53
C ILE A 313 6.54 0.05 10.57
N SER A 314 5.26 -0.29 10.73
CA SER A 314 4.35 0.39 11.66
C SER A 314 4.59 0.05 13.14
N LEU A 315 5.34 -1.01 13.45
CA LEU A 315 5.56 -1.48 14.83
C LEU A 315 6.28 -0.45 15.68
N GLN A 316 7.28 0.21 15.10
CA GLN A 316 8.06 1.25 15.77
C GLN A 316 7.50 2.62 15.42
N GLY A 317 7.16 3.39 16.45
CA GLY A 317 6.99 4.84 16.33
C GLY A 317 8.32 5.53 16.58
N ARG A 318 8.34 6.86 16.44
CA ARG A 318 9.42 7.68 17.02
C ARG A 318 9.40 7.42 18.54
N GLY A 319 10.47 6.82 19.07
CA GLY A 319 10.75 6.54 20.50
C GLY A 319 10.00 5.47 21.24
N SER A 320 8.90 4.95 20.71
CA SER A 320 8.15 3.89 21.38
C SER A 320 7.27 3.14 20.40
N SER A 321 6.81 1.94 20.77
CA SER A 321 5.92 1.18 19.88
C SER A 321 4.59 1.91 19.67
N ARG A 322 4.11 1.94 18.43
CA ARG A 322 2.76 2.45 18.13
C ARG A 322 1.68 1.49 18.60
N TRP A 323 1.95 0.19 18.58
CA TRP A 323 1.02 -0.84 19.00
C TRP A 323 1.15 -1.09 20.50
N ARG A 324 0.03 -1.01 21.22
CA ARG A 324 -0.01 -1.27 22.67
C ARG A 324 -1.02 -2.36 22.95
N SER A 325 -0.62 -3.35 23.72
CA SER A 325 -1.54 -4.36 24.21
C SER A 325 -2.32 -3.82 25.40
N ILE A 326 -3.63 -3.69 25.24
CA ILE A 326 -4.57 -3.35 26.33
C ILE A 326 -5.52 -4.54 26.46
N GLN A 327 -5.56 -5.15 27.65
CA GLN A 327 -6.33 -6.37 27.86
C GLN A 327 -7.82 -6.12 27.59
N GLY A 328 -8.38 -6.87 26.63
CA GLY A 328 -9.78 -6.76 26.23
C GLY A 328 -10.07 -5.69 25.17
N ILE A 329 -9.02 -5.04 24.61
CA ILE A 329 -9.16 -4.13 23.48
C ILE A 329 -8.27 -4.59 22.34
N SER A 330 -8.90 -4.89 21.21
CA SER A 330 -8.21 -5.19 19.96
C SER A 330 -8.01 -3.93 19.12
N ASN A 331 -7.15 -4.04 18.10
CA ASN A 331 -6.89 -2.98 17.13
C ASN A 331 -6.34 -1.66 17.75
N PHE A 332 -5.75 -1.72 18.95
CA PHE A 332 -5.27 -0.55 19.70
C PHE A 332 -3.88 -0.09 19.23
N ARG A 333 -3.79 1.15 18.75
CA ARG A 333 -2.51 1.76 18.35
C ARG A 333 -2.54 3.29 18.33
N ASP A 334 -1.36 3.88 18.42
CA ASP A 334 -1.08 5.29 18.18
C ASP A 334 -1.13 5.62 16.67
N ILE A 335 -1.78 6.72 16.30
CA ILE A 335 -1.80 7.21 14.90
C ILE A 335 -0.63 8.16 14.60
N GLY A 336 0.10 8.61 15.62
CA GLY A 336 1.28 9.46 15.49
C GLY A 336 2.54 8.71 15.06
N GLY A 337 3.64 9.45 14.97
CA GLY A 337 4.96 8.98 14.53
C GLY A 337 5.17 8.97 13.02
N TRP A 338 4.15 9.29 12.23
CA TRP A 338 4.27 9.41 10.78
C TRP A 338 4.95 10.70 10.37
N ARG A 339 5.84 10.62 9.38
CA ARG A 339 6.48 11.80 8.79
C ARG A 339 5.45 12.65 8.06
N ILE A 340 5.55 13.96 8.26
CA ILE A 340 4.79 14.97 7.52
C ILE A 340 5.57 15.30 6.25
N ASN A 341 5.00 14.96 5.09
CA ASN A 341 5.63 15.13 3.78
C ASN A 341 5.31 16.50 3.17
N SER A 342 4.10 17.00 3.42
CA SER A 342 3.61 18.28 2.91
C SER A 342 3.20 19.16 4.09
N PRO A 343 4.16 19.75 4.82
CA PRO A 343 3.86 20.61 5.95
C PRO A 343 3.11 21.87 5.50
N ARG A 344 2.31 22.44 6.41
CA ARG A 344 1.50 23.64 6.14
C ARG A 344 2.26 24.94 6.32
N SER A 345 3.35 24.92 7.09
CA SER A 345 4.24 26.08 7.28
C SER A 345 5.51 25.89 6.46
N HIS A 346 5.90 26.94 5.73
CA HIS A 346 7.05 26.95 4.83
C HIS A 346 8.37 27.27 5.55
N ASP A 347 8.31 27.78 6.78
CA ASP A 347 9.48 28.26 7.54
C ASP A 347 10.16 27.15 8.36
N ILE A 348 9.78 25.88 8.15
CA ILE A 348 10.28 24.75 8.92
C ILE A 348 11.22 23.91 8.05
N GLU A 349 12.52 24.10 8.26
CA GLU A 349 13.57 23.34 7.57
C GLU A 349 13.69 21.90 8.11
N GLU A 350 13.33 21.69 9.38
CA GLU A 350 13.40 20.41 10.08
C GLU A 350 12.37 19.39 9.57
N TYR A 351 12.64 18.10 9.79
CA TYR A 351 11.66 17.07 9.52
C TYR A 351 10.58 17.06 10.61
N LEU A 352 9.34 17.13 10.17
CA LEU A 352 8.18 17.09 11.05
C LEU A 352 7.52 15.71 11.05
N TYR A 353 6.96 15.37 12.20
CA TYR A 353 6.21 14.16 12.46
C TYR A 353 4.88 14.51 13.09
N VAL A 354 3.86 13.69 12.84
CA VAL A 354 2.65 13.69 13.66
C VAL A 354 3.07 13.26 15.06
N LYS A 355 2.70 14.06 16.06
CA LYS A 355 3.12 13.88 17.45
C LYS A 355 2.74 12.47 17.94
N PRO A 356 3.70 11.63 18.33
CA PRO A 356 3.46 10.31 18.87
C PRO A 356 2.86 10.40 20.28
N ASN A 357 2.33 9.28 20.75
CA ASN A 357 1.80 9.09 22.10
C ASN A 357 0.74 10.14 22.49
N THR A 358 -0.06 10.60 21.54
CA THR A 358 -1.04 11.69 21.72
C THR A 358 -2.45 11.27 21.31
N ILE A 359 -2.57 10.62 20.15
CA ILE A 359 -3.87 10.21 19.60
C ILE A 359 -3.85 8.72 19.31
N PHE A 360 -4.80 8.00 19.90
CA PHE A 360 -4.93 6.56 19.75
C PHE A 360 -6.22 6.19 19.05
N ARG A 361 -6.23 5.02 18.41
CA ARG A 361 -7.42 4.38 17.84
C ARG A 361 -7.53 2.94 18.33
N CYS A 362 -8.75 2.44 18.45
CA CYS A 362 -8.99 1.03 18.79
C CYS A 362 -10.35 0.51 18.32
N ALA A 363 -10.58 -0.80 18.49
CA ALA A 363 -11.91 -1.40 18.43
C ALA A 363 -12.72 -1.07 19.69
N THR A 364 -13.94 -1.60 19.78
CA THR A 364 -14.81 -1.40 20.95
C THR A 364 -14.11 -1.76 22.27
N MET A 365 -14.47 -1.03 23.33
CA MET A 365 -13.99 -1.27 24.70
C MET A 365 -14.98 -2.08 25.55
N ASP A 366 -15.99 -2.72 24.95
CA ASP A 366 -17.00 -3.47 25.72
C ASP A 366 -16.37 -4.55 26.62
N ASN A 367 -15.30 -5.18 26.13
CA ASN A 367 -14.60 -6.27 26.80
C ASN A 367 -13.35 -5.82 27.57
N ILE A 368 -13.13 -4.51 27.76
CA ILE A 368 -11.94 -4.02 28.46
C ILE A 368 -11.91 -4.57 29.90
N SER A 369 -10.74 -5.08 30.30
CA SER A 369 -10.47 -5.44 31.69
C SER A 369 -10.63 -4.22 32.60
N ARG A 370 -11.46 -4.34 33.65
CA ARG A 370 -11.80 -3.22 34.54
C ARG A 370 -10.64 -2.78 35.44
N ASP A 371 -9.73 -3.69 35.76
CA ASP A 371 -8.54 -3.38 36.54
C ASP A 371 -7.39 -3.01 35.59
N SER A 372 -6.73 -4.03 35.02
CA SER A 372 -5.52 -3.86 34.21
C SER A 372 -5.71 -3.02 32.94
N GLY A 373 -6.89 -3.09 32.30
CA GLY A 373 -7.15 -2.41 31.03
C GLY A 373 -7.33 -0.90 31.20
N LEU A 374 -8.19 -0.50 32.15
CA LEU A 374 -8.43 0.91 32.46
C LEU A 374 -7.20 1.58 33.09
N GLU A 375 -6.46 0.87 33.96
CA GLU A 375 -5.17 1.34 34.48
C GLU A 375 -4.18 1.60 33.35
N LYS A 376 -4.11 0.71 32.35
CA LYS A 376 -3.19 0.90 31.24
C LYS A 376 -3.52 2.12 30.38
N LEU A 377 -4.80 2.44 30.19
CA LEU A 377 -5.19 3.69 29.52
C LEU A 377 -4.74 4.93 30.31
N ARG A 378 -4.91 4.89 31.64
CA ARG A 378 -4.42 5.93 32.55
C ARG A 378 -2.90 6.08 32.47
N ASP A 379 -2.15 4.98 32.48
CA ASP A 379 -0.68 4.97 32.42
C ASP A 379 -0.14 5.51 31.08
N LEU A 380 -0.89 5.35 29.99
CA LEU A 380 -0.60 6.00 28.71
C LEU A 380 -0.86 7.53 28.74
N GLY A 381 -1.51 8.01 29.81
CA GLY A 381 -1.93 9.40 29.98
C GLY A 381 -3.18 9.74 29.17
N ILE A 382 -3.96 8.75 28.74
CA ILE A 382 -5.21 8.98 28.02
C ILE A 382 -6.23 9.55 29.01
N ASN A 383 -6.90 10.64 28.62
CA ASN A 383 -7.89 11.30 29.46
C ASN A 383 -9.29 11.28 28.83
N THR A 384 -9.37 11.18 27.50
CA THR A 384 -10.64 11.29 26.77
C THR A 384 -10.84 10.09 25.85
N ILE A 385 -12.06 9.57 25.83
CA ILE A 385 -12.52 8.50 24.92
C ILE A 385 -13.61 9.08 24.02
N PHE A 386 -13.37 9.12 22.72
CA PHE A 386 -14.43 9.40 21.73
C PHE A 386 -15.08 8.10 21.29
N ASP A 387 -16.38 7.95 21.56
CA ASP A 387 -17.17 6.79 21.12
C ASP A 387 -18.07 7.20 19.94
N PHE A 388 -17.76 6.69 18.75
CA PHE A 388 -18.47 6.97 17.50
C PHE A 388 -19.66 6.03 17.22
N ARG A 389 -19.95 5.12 18.15
CA ARG A 389 -21.03 4.15 18.01
C ARG A 389 -22.39 4.78 18.20
N THR A 390 -23.43 4.18 17.60
CA THR A 390 -24.81 4.58 17.87
C THR A 390 -25.17 4.29 19.34
N LYS A 391 -26.27 4.87 19.83
CA LYS A 391 -26.75 4.60 21.19
C LYS A 391 -27.02 3.11 21.42
N SER A 392 -27.52 2.41 20.40
CA SER A 392 -27.80 0.98 20.46
C SER A 392 -26.53 0.13 20.56
N GLU A 393 -25.49 0.48 19.80
CA GLU A 393 -24.18 -0.17 19.86
C GLU A 393 -23.45 0.08 21.20
N ALA A 394 -23.67 1.26 21.83
CA ALA A 394 -23.02 1.66 23.07
C ALA A 394 -23.67 1.12 24.37
N LYS A 395 -24.71 0.28 24.28
CA LYS A 395 -25.44 -0.22 25.48
C LYS A 395 -24.59 -1.06 26.44
N ARG A 396 -23.51 -1.68 25.96
CA ARG A 396 -22.64 -2.59 26.75
C ARG A 396 -21.33 -1.94 27.21
N CYS A 397 -21.23 -0.62 27.11
CA CYS A 397 -20.05 0.13 27.54
C CYS A 397 -19.77 0.02 29.04
N VAL A 398 -18.49 0.23 29.39
CA VAL A 398 -18.09 0.69 30.74
C VAL A 398 -18.93 1.91 31.13
N LYS A 399 -19.43 1.97 32.37
CA LYS A 399 -20.19 3.13 32.82
C LYS A 399 -19.28 4.36 33.02
N ASP A 400 -19.83 5.55 32.86
CA ASP A 400 -19.02 6.78 32.93
C ASP A 400 -18.49 7.07 34.35
N GLU A 401 -19.19 6.62 35.40
CA GLU A 401 -18.70 6.73 36.78
C GLU A 401 -17.46 5.86 37.02
N GLU A 402 -17.40 4.70 36.36
CA GLU A 402 -16.26 3.78 36.44
C GLU A 402 -15.05 4.34 35.69
N LEU A 403 -15.26 4.88 34.49
CA LEU A 403 -14.21 5.58 33.73
C LEU A 403 -13.62 6.75 34.52
N SER A 404 -14.48 7.53 35.20
CA SER A 404 -14.06 8.71 35.96
C SER A 404 -13.09 8.38 37.10
N ARG A 405 -13.17 7.18 37.69
CA ARG A 405 -12.22 6.70 38.72
C ARG A 405 -10.79 6.58 38.21
N PHE A 406 -10.61 6.41 36.91
CA PHE A 406 -9.32 6.35 36.24
C PHE A 406 -8.92 7.67 35.58
N GLY A 407 -9.69 8.76 35.81
CA GLY A 407 -9.47 10.05 35.16
C GLY A 407 -9.82 10.05 33.67
N LEU A 408 -10.69 9.12 33.24
CA LEU A 408 -11.16 8.99 31.87
C LEU A 408 -12.54 9.63 31.71
N ARG A 409 -12.70 10.44 30.67
CA ARG A 409 -13.99 11.02 30.27
C ARG A 409 -14.41 10.48 28.90
N ARG A 410 -15.65 10.00 28.80
CA ARG A 410 -16.23 9.64 27.50
C ARG A 410 -16.94 10.84 26.87
N ILE A 411 -16.69 11.04 25.58
CA ILE A 411 -17.47 11.92 24.71
C ILE A 411 -18.20 11.00 23.72
N HIS A 412 -19.51 10.81 23.94
CA HIS A 412 -20.33 10.03 23.02
C HIS A 412 -20.72 10.90 21.82
N CYS A 413 -20.24 10.51 20.64
CA CYS A 413 -20.35 11.28 19.41
C CYS A 413 -20.75 10.35 18.25
N PRO A 414 -21.99 9.84 18.25
CA PRO A 414 -22.44 8.89 17.25
C PRO A 414 -22.35 9.49 15.84
N PHE A 415 -21.86 8.72 14.88
CA PHE A 415 -22.01 9.08 13.47
C PHE A 415 -23.49 9.02 13.12
N ASP A 416 -23.97 10.06 12.45
CA ASP A 416 -25.35 10.12 11.97
C ASP A 416 -25.48 9.24 10.73
N ILE A 417 -25.78 7.99 10.99
CA ILE A 417 -26.19 7.00 10.00
C ILE A 417 -27.62 6.73 10.38
N GLU A 418 -28.58 7.12 9.53
CA GLU A 418 -30.01 6.97 9.81
C GLU A 418 -30.28 5.65 10.54
N GLU A 419 -30.83 5.71 11.75
CA GLU A 419 -31.22 4.52 12.52
C GLU A 419 -32.40 3.86 11.79
N LYS A 420 -32.07 3.08 10.77
CA LYS A 420 -33.00 2.33 9.95
C LYS A 420 -33.67 1.27 10.81
N ARG A 421 -35.01 1.29 10.83
CA ARG A 421 -35.84 0.41 11.67
C ARG A 421 -36.37 -0.80 10.90
N ASP A 422 -36.48 -0.70 9.58
CA ASP A 422 -36.96 -1.79 8.73
C ASP A 422 -35.81 -2.75 8.35
N PRO A 423 -35.95 -4.06 8.53
CA PRO A 423 -35.00 -5.07 8.07
C PRO A 423 -34.54 -4.90 6.61
N LYS A 424 -35.42 -4.47 5.70
CA LYS A 424 -35.10 -4.23 4.28
C LYS A 424 -34.09 -3.10 4.10
N ASP A 425 -34.25 -2.01 4.84
CA ASP A 425 -33.36 -0.86 4.78
C ASP A 425 -31.99 -1.18 5.40
N ILE A 426 -31.98 -2.03 6.44
CA ILE A 426 -30.76 -2.53 7.07
C ILE A 426 -29.98 -3.40 6.08
N LEU A 427 -30.63 -4.37 5.45
CA LEU A 427 -30.03 -5.21 4.40
C LEU A 427 -29.48 -4.34 3.26
N GLY A 428 -30.27 -3.38 2.78
CA GLY A 428 -29.84 -2.43 1.75
C GLY A 428 -28.59 -1.62 2.12
N SER A 429 -28.46 -1.21 3.38
CA SER A 429 -27.26 -0.52 3.88
C SER A 429 -26.01 -1.41 3.90
N PHE A 430 -26.19 -2.71 4.17
CA PHE A 430 -25.08 -3.66 4.20
C PHE A 430 -24.69 -4.15 2.81
N THR A 431 -25.55 -4.02 1.78
CA THR A 431 -25.27 -4.50 0.43
C THR A 431 -23.89 -4.05 -0.07
N ASN A 432 -23.58 -2.77 0.05
CA ASN A 432 -22.29 -2.23 -0.38
C ASN A 432 -21.11 -2.73 0.46
N LEU A 433 -21.32 -3.05 1.74
CA LEU A 433 -20.26 -3.54 2.63
C LEU A 433 -19.99 -5.04 2.47
N LEU A 434 -20.98 -5.79 1.99
CA LEU A 434 -20.88 -7.24 1.79
C LEU A 434 -20.53 -7.62 0.34
N THR A 435 -20.86 -6.77 -0.64
CA THR A 435 -20.61 -7.07 -2.07
C THR A 435 -19.14 -7.15 -2.41
N SER A 436 -18.40 -6.11 -2.07
CA SER A 436 -16.99 -5.90 -2.44
C SER A 436 -16.40 -4.74 -1.64
N TRP A 437 -15.10 -4.75 -1.39
CA TRP A 437 -14.40 -3.57 -0.86
C TRP A 437 -14.52 -2.34 -1.78
N TYR A 438 -14.73 -2.55 -3.08
CA TYR A 438 -14.85 -1.48 -4.08
C TYR A 438 -16.09 -0.61 -3.85
N THR A 439 -17.17 -1.22 -3.37
CA THR A 439 -18.45 -0.54 -3.09
C THR A 439 -18.45 0.24 -1.78
N TYR A 440 -17.40 0.16 -0.96
CA TYR A 440 -17.29 0.90 0.30
C TYR A 440 -17.16 2.40 0.10
N THR A 441 -16.60 2.79 -1.04
CA THR A 441 -16.33 4.20 -1.38
C THR A 441 -17.59 5.05 -1.28
N SER A 442 -18.76 4.51 -1.66
CA SER A 442 -20.05 5.21 -1.53
C SER A 442 -20.48 5.39 -0.07
N VAL A 443 -20.21 4.40 0.78
CA VAL A 443 -20.48 4.46 2.23
C VAL A 443 -19.60 5.52 2.89
N TYR A 444 -18.32 5.59 2.50
CA TYR A 444 -17.38 6.55 3.07
C TYR A 444 -17.64 7.97 2.58
N GLU A 445 -18.06 8.12 1.32
CA GLU A 445 -18.54 9.41 0.83
C GLU A 445 -19.74 9.91 1.65
N ASN A 446 -20.72 9.04 1.92
CA ASN A 446 -21.89 9.40 2.73
C ASN A 446 -21.48 9.86 4.14
N MET A 447 -20.52 9.17 4.78
CA MET A 447 -19.96 9.59 6.08
C MET A 447 -19.28 10.96 6.00
N LEU A 448 -18.57 11.28 4.91
CA LEU A 448 -17.94 12.58 4.73
C LEU A 448 -18.96 13.71 4.60
N VAL A 449 -20.12 13.46 4.01
CA VAL A 449 -21.18 14.46 3.85
C VAL A 449 -22.00 14.64 5.14
N ASN A 450 -22.37 13.54 5.79
CA ASN A 450 -23.41 13.56 6.83
C ASN A 450 -22.88 13.63 8.27
N SER A 451 -21.57 13.48 8.50
CA SER A 451 -20.99 13.42 9.85
C SER A 451 -20.06 14.58 10.18
N THR A 452 -20.24 15.75 9.55
CA THR A 452 -19.38 16.94 9.74
C THR A 452 -19.33 17.42 11.19
N ASP A 453 -20.43 17.35 11.93
CA ASP A 453 -20.49 17.69 13.36
C ASP A 453 -19.59 16.80 14.22
N VAL A 454 -19.43 15.52 13.85
CA VAL A 454 -18.53 14.59 14.54
C VAL A 454 -17.08 15.03 14.32
N TYR A 455 -16.73 15.33 13.07
CA TYR A 455 -15.39 15.81 12.74
C TYR A 455 -15.10 17.12 13.46
N LYS A 456 -16.05 18.06 13.48
CA LYS A 456 -15.91 19.35 14.17
C LYS A 456 -15.55 19.15 15.64
N LYS A 457 -16.31 18.33 16.37
CA LYS A 457 -16.04 18.03 17.79
C LYS A 457 -14.64 17.45 18.04
N VAL A 458 -14.18 16.56 17.16
CA VAL A 458 -12.84 15.97 17.29
C VAL A 458 -11.74 17.02 17.04
N PHE A 459 -11.88 17.83 15.98
CA PHE A 459 -10.90 18.86 15.66
C PHE A 459 -10.90 20.02 16.68
N GLU A 460 -12.06 20.42 17.20
CA GLU A 460 -12.17 21.37 18.32
C GLU A 460 -11.52 20.82 19.59
N PHE A 461 -11.69 19.53 19.90
CA PHE A 461 -10.96 18.91 21.01
C PHE A 461 -9.44 18.94 20.81
N ILE A 462 -8.96 18.71 19.58
CA ILE A 462 -7.53 18.84 19.27
C ILE A 462 -7.05 20.29 19.49
N ARG A 463 -7.84 21.27 19.06
CA ARG A 463 -7.56 22.70 19.26
C ARG A 463 -7.48 23.05 20.75
N ASP A 464 -8.49 22.63 21.51
CA ASP A 464 -8.75 23.14 22.86
C ASP A 464 -8.04 22.36 23.96
N GLU A 465 -7.83 21.05 23.78
CA GLU A 465 -7.40 20.16 24.86
C GLU A 465 -6.05 19.50 24.57
N VAL A 466 -5.76 19.12 23.32
CA VAL A 466 -4.44 18.53 22.98
C VAL A 466 -3.33 19.57 23.06
N SER A 467 -3.62 20.84 22.75
CA SER A 467 -2.71 21.98 22.99
C SER A 467 -2.31 22.13 24.47
N LYS A 468 -3.17 21.68 25.40
CA LYS A 468 -2.92 21.63 26.85
C LYS A 468 -2.31 20.31 27.33
N GLY A 469 -1.88 19.44 26.40
CA GLY A 469 -1.23 18.16 26.70
C GLY A 469 -2.18 16.99 26.96
N LYS A 470 -3.50 17.15 26.75
CA LYS A 470 -4.44 16.03 26.88
C LYS A 470 -4.26 15.03 25.74
N LYS A 471 -4.44 13.75 26.06
CA LYS A 471 -4.39 12.65 25.09
C LYS A 471 -5.74 11.97 25.01
N PHE A 472 -6.05 11.43 23.83
CA PHE A 472 -7.33 10.79 23.61
C PHE A 472 -7.24 9.55 22.74
N VAL A 473 -8.22 8.68 22.91
CA VAL A 473 -8.46 7.51 22.08
C VAL A 473 -9.84 7.64 21.46
N PHE A 474 -9.97 7.23 20.20
CA PHE A 474 -11.27 7.17 19.53
C PHE A 474 -11.54 5.78 18.97
N HIS A 475 -12.80 5.36 19.02
CA HIS A 475 -13.20 4.05 18.55
C HIS A 475 -14.60 4.04 17.97
N CYS A 476 -14.90 2.95 17.26
CA CYS A 476 -16.26 2.56 16.90
C CYS A 476 -16.46 1.10 17.33
N SER A 477 -17.21 0.29 16.57
CA SER A 477 -17.39 -1.14 16.88
C SER A 477 -16.12 -1.95 16.57
N ALA A 478 -15.64 -1.92 15.33
CA ALA A 478 -14.42 -2.61 14.91
C ALA A 478 -13.17 -1.69 14.92
N GLY A 479 -13.34 -0.38 15.13
CA GLY A 479 -12.25 0.58 14.97
C GLY A 479 -11.75 0.68 13.52
N LYS A 480 -12.61 0.36 12.53
CA LYS A 480 -12.29 0.29 11.11
C LYS A 480 -12.82 1.49 10.32
N ASP A 481 -14.14 1.56 10.10
CA ASP A 481 -14.73 2.49 9.12
C ASP A 481 -14.81 3.93 9.66
N ARG A 482 -15.71 4.19 10.62
CA ARG A 482 -15.86 5.52 11.27
C ARG A 482 -14.55 6.04 11.87
N THR A 483 -13.87 5.18 12.63
CA THR A 483 -12.52 5.43 13.17
C THR A 483 -11.49 5.68 12.05
N GLY A 484 -11.56 4.94 10.95
CA GLY A 484 -10.66 5.08 9.81
C GLY A 484 -10.82 6.41 9.10
N ILE A 485 -12.04 6.90 8.90
CA ILE A 485 -12.31 8.21 8.31
C ILE A 485 -11.78 9.34 9.19
N VAL A 486 -12.02 9.29 10.51
CA VAL A 486 -11.48 10.30 11.44
C VAL A 486 -9.94 10.28 11.43
N CYS A 487 -9.33 9.10 11.50
CA CYS A 487 -7.87 8.95 11.41
C CYS A 487 -7.33 9.53 10.08
N MET A 488 -7.99 9.20 8.97
CA MET A 488 -7.62 9.67 7.63
C MET A 488 -7.69 11.19 7.54
N LEU A 489 -8.77 11.83 8.03
CA LEU A 489 -8.91 13.29 8.01
C LEU A 489 -7.81 13.98 8.83
N ILE A 490 -7.48 13.46 10.01
CA ILE A 490 -6.40 13.99 10.86
C ILE A 490 -5.05 13.87 10.14
N LEU A 491 -4.68 12.68 9.67
CA LEU A 491 -3.38 12.45 9.02
C LEU A 491 -3.25 13.21 7.70
N LEU A 492 -4.33 13.29 6.92
CA LEU A 492 -4.38 14.09 5.69
C LEU A 492 -4.24 15.58 6.01
N PHE A 493 -4.90 16.04 7.07
CA PHE A 493 -4.73 17.41 7.53
C PHE A 493 -3.29 17.70 7.97
N MET A 494 -2.61 16.76 8.62
CA MET A 494 -1.22 16.94 9.01
C MET A 494 -0.23 16.93 7.83
N GLY A 495 -0.65 16.54 6.62
CA GLY A 495 0.22 16.47 5.44
C GLY A 495 1.02 15.17 5.33
N VAL A 496 0.53 14.09 5.92
CA VAL A 496 1.09 12.74 5.76
C VAL A 496 0.82 12.24 4.34
N ASN A 497 1.75 11.48 3.76
CA ASN A 497 1.58 10.90 2.43
C ASN A 497 0.33 10.00 2.34
N LYS A 498 -0.47 10.18 1.29
CA LYS A 498 -1.74 9.46 1.05
C LYS A 498 -1.59 7.93 1.05
N ASN A 499 -0.48 7.40 0.52
CA ASN A 499 -0.19 5.96 0.55
C ASN A 499 0.01 5.45 1.98
N ILE A 500 0.64 6.24 2.85
CA ILE A 500 0.80 5.91 4.27
C ILE A 500 -0.55 5.93 4.98
N ILE A 501 -1.40 6.93 4.71
CA ILE A 501 -2.74 7.00 5.30
C ILE A 501 -3.59 5.78 4.90
N ALA A 502 -3.58 5.42 3.62
CA ALA A 502 -4.31 4.27 3.11
C ALA A 502 -3.81 2.93 3.68
N ARG A 503 -2.49 2.77 3.83
CA ARG A 503 -1.89 1.60 4.46
C ARG A 503 -2.10 1.59 5.98
N GLU A 504 -2.17 2.75 6.65
CA GLU A 504 -2.51 2.83 8.09
C GLU A 504 -3.93 2.32 8.33
N TYR A 505 -4.87 2.70 7.46
CA TYR A 505 -6.22 2.14 7.49
C TYR A 505 -6.19 0.62 7.35
N SER A 506 -5.38 0.08 6.44
CA SER A 506 -5.35 -1.36 6.18
C SER A 506 -4.82 -2.18 7.35
N LEU A 507 -3.97 -1.62 8.22
CA LEU A 507 -3.51 -2.26 9.46
C LEU A 507 -4.65 -2.75 10.37
N THR A 508 -5.87 -2.25 10.17
CA THR A 508 -7.06 -2.75 10.87
C THR A 508 -7.29 -4.25 10.65
N ALA A 509 -7.00 -4.79 9.47
CA ALA A 509 -7.09 -6.22 9.19
C ALA A 509 -6.12 -7.05 10.06
N VAL A 510 -4.96 -6.50 10.44
CA VAL A 510 -4.04 -7.13 11.39
C VAL A 510 -4.54 -6.96 12.82
N GLY A 511 -4.91 -5.73 13.19
CA GLY A 511 -5.31 -5.40 14.55
C GLY A 511 -6.61 -6.06 15.03
N LEU A 512 -7.49 -6.44 14.09
CA LEU A 512 -8.76 -7.11 14.39
C LEU A 512 -8.71 -8.64 14.38
N LYS A 513 -7.62 -9.27 13.92
CA LYS A 513 -7.51 -10.74 13.86
C LYS A 513 -7.97 -11.44 15.15
N PRO A 514 -7.62 -10.95 16.36
CA PRO A 514 -8.07 -11.58 17.61
C PRO A 514 -9.58 -11.57 17.82
N GLU A 515 -10.33 -10.66 17.20
CA GLU A 515 -11.79 -10.54 17.33
C GLU A 515 -12.57 -11.21 16.21
N PHE A 516 -11.92 -11.73 15.16
CA PHE A 516 -12.61 -12.22 13.97
C PHE A 516 -13.69 -13.26 14.31
N GLU A 517 -13.40 -14.23 15.18
CA GLU A 517 -14.38 -15.23 15.60
C GLU A 517 -15.58 -14.62 16.35
N ASN A 518 -15.35 -13.62 17.20
CA ASN A 518 -16.42 -12.93 17.92
C ASN A 518 -17.29 -12.11 16.97
N ILE A 519 -16.67 -11.41 16.02
CA ILE A 519 -17.38 -10.65 14.99
C ILE A 519 -18.17 -11.61 14.09
N ARG A 520 -17.58 -12.75 13.69
CA ARG A 520 -18.22 -13.77 12.87
C ARG A 520 -19.45 -14.35 13.54
N LYS A 521 -19.38 -14.71 14.82
CA LYS A 521 -20.54 -15.19 15.60
C LYS A 521 -21.68 -14.18 15.60
N LYS A 522 -21.38 -12.89 15.85
CA LYS A 522 -22.39 -11.81 15.83
C LYS A 522 -22.98 -11.61 14.43
N TYR A 523 -22.12 -11.66 13.41
CA TYR A 523 -22.52 -11.54 12.01
C TYR A 523 -23.47 -12.66 11.60
N LEU A 524 -23.11 -13.92 11.83
CA LEU A 524 -23.94 -15.07 11.51
C LEU A 524 -25.26 -15.08 12.28
N ALA A 525 -25.25 -14.66 13.55
CA ALA A 525 -26.48 -14.50 14.33
C ALA A 525 -27.40 -13.43 13.72
N GLY A 526 -26.83 -12.32 13.23
CA GLY A 526 -27.57 -11.29 12.51
C GLY A 526 -28.17 -11.82 11.21
N ILE A 527 -27.34 -12.45 10.37
CA ILE A 527 -27.77 -13.06 9.10
C ILE A 527 -28.87 -14.11 9.32
N GLY A 528 -28.77 -14.95 10.35
CA GLY A 528 -29.79 -15.95 10.65
C GLY A 528 -31.17 -15.38 11.04
N ILE A 529 -31.22 -14.13 11.53
CA ILE A 529 -32.49 -13.41 11.73
C ILE A 529 -33.05 -12.98 10.36
N PHE A 530 -32.20 -12.47 9.47
CA PHE A 530 -32.60 -11.99 8.14
C PHE A 530 -32.95 -13.10 7.16
N GLN A 531 -32.34 -14.29 7.26
CA GLN A 531 -32.66 -15.46 6.44
C GLN A 531 -34.14 -15.89 6.53
N LYS A 532 -34.83 -15.51 7.61
CA LYS A 532 -36.26 -15.77 7.81
C LYS A 532 -37.17 -14.76 7.12
N HIS A 533 -36.60 -13.69 6.54
CA HIS A 533 -37.33 -12.62 5.88
C HIS A 533 -37.51 -12.95 4.39
N GLU A 534 -38.68 -12.63 3.84
CA GLU A 534 -39.07 -12.97 2.46
C GLU A 534 -38.13 -12.39 1.38
N THR A 535 -37.49 -11.26 1.67
CA THR A 535 -36.59 -10.53 0.76
C THR A 535 -35.15 -11.06 0.75
N TYR A 536 -34.81 -12.04 1.60
CA TYR A 536 -33.43 -12.52 1.74
C TYR A 536 -32.89 -13.15 0.45
N ALA A 537 -33.70 -13.94 -0.26
CA ALA A 537 -33.28 -14.60 -1.50
C ALA A 537 -32.89 -13.60 -2.59
N GLU A 538 -33.63 -12.49 -2.71
CA GLU A 538 -33.31 -11.41 -3.64
C GLU A 538 -32.01 -10.70 -3.23
N PHE A 539 -31.86 -10.42 -1.93
CA PHE A 539 -30.64 -9.83 -1.37
C PHE A 539 -29.40 -10.69 -1.63
N GLU A 540 -29.48 -11.99 -1.36
CA GLU A 540 -28.39 -12.93 -1.62
C GLU A 540 -28.04 -12.99 -3.12
N SER A 541 -29.03 -13.04 -4.00
CA SER A 541 -28.82 -13.02 -5.45
C SER A 541 -28.10 -11.74 -5.91
N ASN A 542 -28.52 -10.58 -5.38
CA ASN A 542 -27.90 -9.29 -5.65
C ASN A 542 -26.45 -9.21 -5.16
N LEU A 543 -26.12 -9.91 -4.07
CA LEU A 543 -24.74 -10.00 -3.58
C LEU A 543 -23.89 -10.97 -4.40
N LYS A 544 -24.43 -12.14 -4.78
CA LYS A 544 -23.70 -13.14 -5.56
C LYS A 544 -23.22 -12.59 -6.90
N GLN A 545 -24.06 -11.83 -7.60
CA GLN A 545 -23.76 -11.27 -8.93
C GLN A 545 -23.23 -12.34 -9.92
N GLY A 546 -23.78 -13.55 -9.86
CA GLY A 546 -23.42 -14.67 -10.73
C GLY A 546 -22.15 -15.44 -10.32
N ARG A 547 -21.60 -15.21 -9.12
CA ARG A 547 -20.47 -15.99 -8.58
C ARG A 547 -20.95 -17.33 -8.01
N ASP A 548 -20.50 -18.44 -8.61
CA ASP A 548 -20.95 -19.79 -8.25
C ASP A 548 -20.50 -20.24 -6.84
N SER A 549 -19.35 -19.78 -6.36
CA SER A 549 -18.77 -20.16 -5.06
C SER A 549 -18.88 -19.08 -3.97
N TRP A 550 -19.68 -18.03 -4.19
CA TRP A 550 -19.81 -16.90 -3.26
C TRP A 550 -20.96 -17.10 -2.28
N SER A 551 -20.73 -16.87 -0.98
CA SER A 551 -21.76 -16.95 0.06
C SER A 551 -21.78 -15.71 0.97
N VAL A 552 -22.96 -15.37 1.49
CA VAL A 552 -23.13 -14.26 2.44
C VAL A 552 -22.36 -14.55 3.74
N GLU A 553 -22.39 -15.78 4.20
CA GLU A 553 -21.80 -16.24 5.46
C GLU A 553 -20.27 -16.19 5.46
N LYS A 554 -19.65 -16.50 4.32
CA LYS A 554 -18.20 -16.51 4.15
C LYS A 554 -17.70 -15.23 3.48
N ASP A 555 -18.00 -15.05 2.20
CA ASP A 555 -17.41 -13.96 1.42
C ASP A 555 -18.01 -12.59 1.77
N GLY A 556 -19.29 -12.55 2.15
CA GLY A 556 -19.90 -11.36 2.74
C GLY A 556 -19.20 -10.95 4.05
N PHE A 557 -18.89 -11.92 4.91
CA PHE A 557 -18.13 -11.69 6.14
C PHE A 557 -16.69 -11.22 5.85
N ASP A 558 -15.98 -11.91 4.95
CA ASP A 558 -14.61 -11.57 4.57
C ASP A 558 -14.54 -10.13 4.03
N ASN A 559 -15.50 -9.75 3.19
CA ASN A 559 -15.66 -8.36 2.74
C ASN A 559 -15.92 -7.43 3.92
N LEU A 560 -16.88 -7.74 4.80
CA LEU A 560 -17.24 -6.90 5.96
C LEU A 560 -16.04 -6.58 6.86
N VAL A 561 -15.19 -7.56 7.13
CA VAL A 561 -14.01 -7.38 8.00
C VAL A 561 -12.79 -6.84 7.26
N SER A 562 -12.80 -6.84 5.92
CA SER A 562 -11.72 -6.31 5.11
C SER A 562 -11.49 -4.82 5.36
N SER A 563 -10.23 -4.41 5.32
CA SER A 563 -9.81 -3.00 5.38
C SER A 563 -8.83 -2.72 4.25
N ARG A 564 -9.34 -2.68 3.02
CA ARG A 564 -8.53 -2.53 1.81
C ARG A 564 -7.96 -1.11 1.67
N CYS A 565 -6.65 -1.02 1.42
CA CYS A 565 -6.00 0.28 1.22
C CYS A 565 -6.58 1.02 0.01
N GLU A 566 -7.05 0.30 -0.99
CA GLU A 566 -7.66 0.81 -2.22
C GLU A 566 -8.94 1.58 -1.95
N THR A 567 -9.78 1.10 -1.03
CA THR A 567 -10.97 1.83 -0.57
C THR A 567 -10.59 3.20 0.01
N MET A 568 -9.51 3.24 0.80
CA MET A 568 -9.06 4.49 1.42
C MET A 568 -8.40 5.44 0.42
N LEU A 569 -7.64 4.94 -0.56
CA LEU A 569 -7.14 5.76 -1.67
C LEU A 569 -8.29 6.39 -2.44
N ALA A 570 -9.33 5.61 -2.79
CA ALA A 570 -10.50 6.12 -3.51
C ALA A 570 -11.22 7.22 -2.72
N THR A 571 -11.31 7.06 -1.40
CA THR A 571 -11.90 8.03 -0.47
C THR A 571 -11.06 9.31 -0.37
N LEU A 572 -9.74 9.19 -0.31
CA LEU A 572 -8.83 10.34 -0.35
C LEU A 572 -9.00 11.15 -1.64
N SER A 573 -9.12 10.47 -2.79
CA SER A 573 -9.40 11.15 -4.06
C SER A 573 -10.78 11.82 -4.12
N ILE A 574 -11.75 11.42 -3.27
CA ILE A 574 -13.04 12.13 -3.15
C ILE A 574 -12.83 13.47 -2.45
N ILE A 575 -12.01 13.52 -1.40
CA ILE A 575 -11.64 14.77 -0.71
C ILE A 575 -11.07 15.78 -1.70
N ASP A 576 -10.13 15.37 -2.55
CA ASP A 576 -9.56 16.28 -3.54
C ASP A 576 -10.58 16.72 -4.60
N ARG A 577 -11.33 15.77 -5.18
CA ARG A 577 -12.20 16.02 -6.34
C ARG A 577 -13.51 16.72 -6.01
N LYS A 578 -14.19 16.30 -4.93
CA LYS A 578 -15.52 16.82 -4.55
C LYS A 578 -15.44 17.99 -3.58
N PHE A 579 -14.45 17.99 -2.70
CA PHE A 579 -14.34 18.97 -1.63
C PHE A 579 -13.18 19.95 -1.82
N GLY A 580 -12.42 19.88 -2.92
CA GLY A 580 -11.32 20.80 -3.20
C GLY A 580 -10.11 20.62 -2.28
N GLY A 581 -9.95 19.44 -1.68
CA GLY A 581 -8.88 19.12 -0.74
C GLY A 581 -9.28 19.29 0.73
N ILE A 582 -8.41 18.80 1.61
CA ILE A 582 -8.70 18.69 3.05
C ILE A 582 -8.92 20.03 3.73
N GLU A 583 -8.22 21.09 3.34
CA GLU A 583 -8.40 22.42 3.94
C GLU A 583 -9.78 22.98 3.66
N ASN A 584 -10.20 22.95 2.40
CA ASN A 584 -11.51 23.44 2.00
C ASN A 584 -12.63 22.59 2.62
N TYR A 585 -12.42 21.27 2.72
CA TYR A 585 -13.32 20.39 3.46
C TYR A 585 -13.50 20.84 4.93
N LEU A 586 -12.41 21.03 5.66
CA LEU A 586 -12.46 21.43 7.07
C LEU A 586 -13.03 22.84 7.28
N LYS A 587 -12.76 23.77 6.36
CA LYS A 587 -13.27 25.15 6.45
C LYS A 587 -14.74 25.25 6.09
N THR A 588 -15.11 24.75 4.92
CA THR A 588 -16.45 24.97 4.35
C THR A 588 -17.49 24.00 4.90
N TYR A 589 -17.13 22.74 5.13
CA TYR A 589 -18.08 21.70 5.49
C TYR A 589 -18.06 21.37 6.99
N VAL A 590 -16.87 21.37 7.60
CA VAL A 590 -16.74 21.16 9.06
C VAL A 590 -16.88 22.48 9.83
N GLY A 591 -16.63 23.63 9.20
CA GLY A 591 -16.84 24.95 9.80
C GLY A 591 -15.75 25.36 10.78
N LEU A 592 -14.49 25.00 10.49
CA LEU A 592 -13.30 25.47 11.22
C LEU A 592 -12.71 26.72 10.54
N THR A 593 -12.19 27.65 11.34
CA THR A 593 -11.49 28.84 10.83
C THR A 593 -10.03 28.54 10.50
N GLU A 594 -9.36 29.43 9.77
CA GLU A 594 -7.90 29.30 9.53
C GLU A 594 -7.10 29.27 10.84
N ASP A 595 -7.50 30.04 11.84
CA ASP A 595 -6.83 30.08 13.16
C ASP A 595 -7.03 28.78 13.93
N ASP A 596 -8.20 28.15 13.81
CA ASP A 596 -8.44 26.81 14.37
C ASP A 596 -7.47 25.81 13.74
N LEU A 597 -7.41 25.78 12.40
CA LEU A 597 -6.53 24.88 11.66
C LEU A 597 -5.05 25.08 12.03
N LYS A 598 -4.62 26.34 12.14
CA LYS A 598 -3.26 26.68 12.56
C LYS A 598 -2.96 26.13 13.95
N THR A 599 -3.85 26.36 14.91
CA THR A 599 -3.70 25.89 16.30
C THR A 599 -3.65 24.36 16.38
N ILE A 600 -4.54 23.68 15.66
CA ILE A 600 -4.61 22.22 15.56
C ILE A 600 -3.32 21.67 14.95
N TYR A 601 -2.82 22.28 13.89
CA TYR A 601 -1.58 21.84 13.23
C TYR A 601 -0.41 21.92 14.22
N PHE A 602 -0.21 23.07 14.87
CA PHE A 602 0.89 23.24 15.81
C PHE A 602 0.78 22.40 17.08
N SER A 603 -0.42 22.01 17.52
CA SER A 603 -0.58 21.12 18.68
C SER A 603 -0.19 19.66 18.37
N LEU A 604 -0.17 19.28 17.09
CA LEU A 604 0.06 17.91 16.61
C LEU A 604 1.36 17.68 15.86
N ILE A 605 2.20 18.69 15.65
CA ILE A 605 3.55 18.47 15.09
C ILE A 605 4.58 18.17 16.16
N GLN A 606 5.60 17.40 15.79
CA GLN A 606 6.84 17.23 16.53
C GLN A 606 8.02 17.30 15.56
N SER A 607 9.06 18.06 15.91
CA SER A 607 10.33 18.10 15.16
C SER A 607 11.20 16.89 15.47
N GLU A 608 11.94 16.39 14.47
CA GLU A 608 12.94 15.34 14.65
C GLU A 608 13.94 15.59 15.79
N ASN A 609 14.34 16.85 16.01
CA ASN A 609 15.37 17.20 17.00
C ASN A 609 14.91 17.00 18.46
N THR A 610 13.60 16.91 18.72
CA THR A 610 13.07 16.60 20.06
C THR A 610 13.23 15.12 20.49
N TYR A 611 13.81 14.27 19.64
CA TYR A 611 14.05 12.85 19.96
C TYR A 611 15.48 12.53 20.44
N VAL A 612 16.38 13.52 20.45
CA VAL A 612 17.82 13.32 20.76
C VAL A 612 18.13 13.52 22.27
N SER A 613 17.13 13.47 23.16
CA SER A 613 17.32 13.58 24.61
C SER A 613 16.95 12.29 25.35
#